data_AF-A0A4R3AFQ4-F1
#
_entry.id   AF-A0A4R3AFQ4-F1
#
_cell.length_a   1.000
_cell.length_b   1.000
_cell.length_c   1.000
_cell.angle_alpha   90.00
_cell.angle_beta   90.00
_cell.angle_gamma   90.00
#
_symmetry.space_group_name_H-M   'P 1'
#
loop_
_entity.id
_entity.type
_entity.pdbx_description
1 polymer ?
#
loop_
_entity_poly.entity_id
_entity_poly.type
_entity_poly.pdbx_seq_one_letter_code
_entity_poly.pdbx_strand_id
1 'polypeptide(L)'
;MLSNRVSSTVLSSDDLEEIDRFHTAWCEENGVDKTDAEALDVASGLIDWYASDTKYRSRTKLDQAPALPESERIKSLLMRIT
;
A
#
# COMPACT_ATOMS: atom_id res chain seq x y z
N MET A 1 -5.57 23.42 17.40
CA MET A 1 -4.23 22.80 17.45
C MET A 1 -4.42 21.30 17.51
N LEU A 2 -4.55 20.63 16.36
CA LEU A 2 -4.64 19.16 16.32
C LEU A 2 -3.22 18.63 16.52
N SER A 3 -2.95 18.08 17.69
CA SER A 3 -1.70 17.41 18.00
C SER A 3 -1.64 16.14 17.16
N ASN A 4 -1.02 16.22 15.98
CA ASN A 4 -0.71 15.05 15.16
C ASN A 4 0.35 14.26 15.91
N ARG A 5 -0.09 13.35 16.79
CA ARG A 5 0.82 12.39 17.43
C ARG A 5 1.33 11.51 16.30
N VAL A 6 2.52 11.83 15.81
CA VAL A 6 3.33 10.92 15.03
C VAL A 6 3.63 9.77 15.98
N SER A 7 2.77 8.75 15.98
CA SER A 7 3.09 7.50 16.64
C SER A 7 4.26 6.95 15.85
N SER A 8 5.48 7.20 16.34
CA SER A 8 6.72 6.74 15.74
C SER A 8 6.81 5.22 15.94
N THR A 9 5.94 4.50 15.25
CA THR A 9 5.93 3.05 15.21
C THR A 9 7.14 2.65 14.40
N VAL A 10 8.17 2.13 15.08
CA VAL A 10 9.43 1.71 14.46
C VAL A 10 9.13 0.75 13.29
N LEU A 11 9.64 1.08 12.10
CA LEU A 11 9.56 0.23 10.92
C LEU A 11 10.57 -0.89 11.03
N SER A 12 10.12 -2.14 10.86
CA SER A 12 11.00 -3.30 10.74
C SER A 12 11.62 -3.36 9.34
N SER A 13 12.61 -4.23 9.15
CA SER A 13 13.21 -4.44 7.82
C SER A 13 12.17 -4.90 6.79
N ASP A 14 11.28 -5.82 7.18
CA ASP A 14 10.22 -6.34 6.31
C ASP A 14 9.24 -5.23 5.90
N ASP A 15 8.91 -4.31 6.82
CA ASP A 15 8.06 -3.16 6.51
C ASP A 15 8.71 -2.24 5.48
N LEU A 16 10.01 -1.98 5.60
CA LEU A 16 10.75 -1.13 4.68
C LEU A 16 10.89 -1.76 3.29
N GLU A 17 11.09 -3.08 3.22
CA GLU A 17 11.13 -3.83 1.96
C GLU A 17 9.76 -3.82 1.25
N GLU A 18 8.67 -3.88 2.01
CA GLU A 18 7.32 -3.74 1.46
C GLU A 18 7.08 -2.34 0.89
N ILE A 19 7.44 -1.31 1.65
CA ILE A 19 7.34 0.09 1.21
C ILE A 19 8.18 0.32 -0.06
N ASP A 20 9.40 -0.20 -0.12
CA ASP A 20 10.26 -0.06 -1.30
C ASP A 20 9.68 -0.77 -2.53
N ARG A 21 9.03 -1.94 -2.37
CA ARG A 21 8.34 -2.62 -3.48
C ARG A 21 7.19 -1.80 -4.04
N PHE A 22 6.34 -1.22 -3.19
CA PHE A 22 5.27 -0.32 -3.64
C PHE A 22 5.81 0.93 -4.32
N HIS A 23 6.83 1.55 -3.73
CA HIS A 23 7.45 2.75 -4.28
C HIS A 23 8.08 2.49 -5.65
N THR A 24 8.75 1.35 -5.82
CA THR A 24 9.32 0.91 -7.10
C THR A 24 8.23 0.77 -8.17
N ALA A 25 7.15 0.04 -7.86
CA ALA A 25 6.06 -0.17 -8.80
C ALA A 25 5.38 1.15 -9.20
N TRP A 26 5.19 2.07 -8.24
CA TRP A 26 4.64 3.39 -8.51
C TRP A 26 5.57 4.21 -9.42
N CYS A 27 6.88 4.20 -9.15
CA CYS A 27 7.86 4.90 -10.00
C CYS A 27 7.86 4.35 -11.44
N GLU A 28 7.82 3.03 -11.60
CA GLU A 28 7.74 2.37 -12.91
C GLU A 28 6.45 2.73 -13.67
N GLU A 29 5.30 2.73 -12.99
CA GLU A 29 4.00 3.08 -13.59
C GLU A 29 3.94 4.56 -14.03
N ASN A 30 4.58 5.46 -13.29
CA ASN A 30 4.57 6.88 -13.57
C ASN A 30 5.77 7.36 -14.42
N GLY A 31 6.74 6.48 -14.69
CA GLY A 31 7.95 6.82 -15.45
C GLY A 31 8.84 7.84 -14.74
N VAL A 32 8.84 7.82 -13.41
CA VAL A 32 9.57 8.76 -12.54
C VAL A 32 10.78 8.04 -11.92
N ASP A 33 11.93 8.71 -11.82
CA ASP A 33 13.11 8.13 -11.15
C ASP A 33 12.93 8.19 -9.62
N LYS A 34 13.45 7.20 -8.90
CA LYS A 34 13.34 7.16 -7.43
C LYS A 34 13.97 8.39 -6.73
N THR A 35 14.88 9.08 -7.39
CA THR A 35 15.54 10.29 -6.87
C THR A 35 14.79 11.59 -7.20
N ASP A 36 13.74 11.53 -8.02
CA ASP A 36 12.92 12.70 -8.33
C ASP A 36 12.17 13.19 -7.10
N ALA A 37 11.95 14.51 -7.04
CA ALA A 37 11.24 15.14 -5.92
C ALA A 37 9.84 14.54 -5.70
N GLU A 38 9.14 14.20 -6.78
CA GLU A 38 7.82 13.56 -6.71
C GLU A 38 7.91 12.16 -6.09
N ALA A 39 8.91 11.37 -6.47
CA ALA A 39 9.14 10.05 -5.88
C ALA A 39 9.49 10.15 -4.39
N LEU A 40 10.27 11.16 -3.98
CA LEU A 40 10.62 11.40 -2.58
C LEU A 40 9.41 11.81 -1.73
N ASP A 41 8.51 12.63 -2.28
CA ASP A 41 7.27 13.03 -1.63
C ASP A 41 6.34 11.82 -1.43
N VAL A 42 6.20 10.98 -2.47
CA VAL A 42 5.42 9.74 -2.39
C VAL A 42 6.02 8.76 -1.39
N ALA A 43 7.34 8.59 -1.36
CA ALA A 43 8.02 7.74 -0.40
C ALA A 43 7.77 8.21 1.04
N SER A 44 7.85 9.51 1.30
CA SER A 44 7.55 10.08 2.62
C SER A 44 6.10 9.82 3.03
N GLY A 45 5.14 10.06 2.12
CA GLY A 45 3.72 9.78 2.38
C GLY A 45 3.43 8.31 2.64
N LEU A 46 4.08 7.40 1.91
CA LEU A 46 3.98 5.96 2.13
C LEU A 46 4.49 5.54 3.50
N ILE A 47 5.65 6.05 3.91
CA ILE A 47 6.25 5.80 5.23
C ILE A 47 5.31 6.28 6.34
N ASP A 48 4.80 7.50 6.24
CA ASP A 48 3.90 8.08 7.24
C ASP A 48 2.58 7.29 7.34
N TRP A 49 1.98 6.96 6.19
CA TRP A 49 0.77 6.16 6.13
C TRP A 49 1.00 4.78 6.76
N TYR A 50 2.04 4.08 6.34
CA TYR A 50 2.38 2.74 6.83
C TYR A 50 2.71 2.73 8.32
N ALA A 51 3.38 3.77 8.83
CA ALA A 51 3.67 3.91 10.26
C ALA A 51 2.42 4.18 11.11
N SER A 52 1.43 4.88 10.54
CA SER A 52 0.19 5.28 11.23
C SER A 52 -0.91 4.21 11.22
N ASP A 53 -1.01 3.38 10.17
CA ASP A 53 -2.04 2.35 10.04
C ASP A 53 -1.53 0.96 10.48
N THR A 54 -1.59 0.72 11.79
CA THR A 54 -1.17 -0.57 12.38
C THR A 54 -2.01 -1.76 11.92
N LYS A 55 -3.22 -1.54 11.40
CA LYS A 55 -4.06 -2.63 10.88
C LYS A 55 -3.47 -3.21 9.61
N TYR A 56 -2.89 -2.38 8.76
CA TYR A 56 -2.24 -2.84 7.53
C TYR A 56 -1.00 -3.69 7.84
N ARG A 57 -0.18 -3.27 8.79
CA ARG A 57 1.00 -4.03 9.27
C ARG A 57 0.64 -5.36 9.92
N SER A 58 -0.49 -5.40 10.63
CA SER A 58 -1.00 -6.62 11.27
C SER A 58 -1.60 -7.62 10.28
N ARG A 59 -1.98 -7.16 9.08
CA ARG A 59 -2.35 -8.03 7.97
C ARG A 59 -1.04 -8.55 7.39
N THR A 60 -0.54 -9.62 8.00
CA THR A 60 0.43 -10.56 7.43
C THR A 60 0.49 -10.44 5.92
N LYS A 61 1.66 -10.04 5.41
CA LYS A 61 2.16 -10.12 4.02
C LYS A 61 1.07 -10.24 2.95
N LEU A 62 1.09 -9.32 1.99
CA LEU A 62 0.22 -9.31 0.80
C LEU A 62 0.23 -10.61 -0.04
N ASP A 63 1.04 -11.60 0.34
CA ASP A 63 1.00 -12.99 -0.12
C ASP A 63 -0.42 -13.59 -0.12
N GLN A 64 -1.33 -13.12 0.73
CA GLN A 64 -2.75 -13.48 0.67
C GLN A 64 -3.62 -12.25 0.48
N ALA A 65 -4.07 -12.05 -0.77
CA ALA A 65 -5.18 -11.16 -1.07
C ALA A 65 -6.33 -11.50 -0.11
N PRO A 66 -6.97 -10.50 0.53
CA PRO A 66 -8.12 -10.76 1.36
C PRO A 66 -9.16 -11.51 0.53
N ALA A 67 -9.73 -12.58 1.10
CA ALA A 67 -10.83 -13.27 0.46
C ALA A 67 -11.95 -12.25 0.23
N LEU A 68 -12.10 -11.81 -1.03
CA LEU A 68 -13.19 -10.92 -1.41
C LEU A 68 -14.48 -11.74 -1.33
N PRO A 69 -15.54 -11.22 -0.71
CA PRO A 69 -16.83 -11.90 -0.73
C PRO A 69 -17.26 -12.09 -2.18
N GLU A 70 -17.71 -13.31 -2.51
CA GLU A 70 -18.21 -13.60 -3.84
C GLU A 70 -19.37 -12.66 -4.18
N SER A 71 -19.21 -11.88 -5.25
CA SER A 71 -20.25 -10.97 -5.71
C SER A 71 -21.19 -11.69 -6.66
N GLU A 72 -22.41 -11.96 -6.21
CA GLU A 72 -23.49 -12.53 -7.03
C GLU A 72 -23.77 -11.70 -8.30
N ARG A 73 -23.55 -10.38 -8.22
CA ARG A 73 -23.64 -9.48 -9.37
C ARG A 73 -22.54 -9.77 -10.39
N ILE A 74 -21.29 -9.96 -9.96
CA ILE A 74 -20.17 -10.28 -10.87
C ILE A 74 -20.40 -11.65 -11.52
N LYS A 75 -20.82 -12.66 -10.76
CA LYS A 75 -21.19 -13.98 -11.29
C LYS A 75 -22.28 -13.88 -12.36
N SER A 76 -23.34 -13.13 -12.08
CA SER A 76 -24.46 -12.93 -13.02
C SER A 76 -24.03 -12.22 -14.30
N LEU A 77 -23.06 -11.31 -14.23
CA LEU A 77 -22.52 -10.64 -15.40
C LEU A 77 -21.64 -11.58 -16.22
N LEU A 78 -20.77 -12.37 -15.59
CA LEU A 78 -19.90 -13.34 -16.26
C LEU A 78 -20.72 -14.40 -17.03
N MET A 79 -21.80 -14.92 -16.44
CA MET A 79 -22.70 -15.88 -17.08
C MET A 79 -23.41 -15.37 -18.34
N ARG A 80 -23.39 -14.05 -18.62
CA ARG A 80 -24.02 -13.46 -19.81
C ARG A 80 -23.06 -13.31 -20.98
N ILE A 81 -21.77 -13.55 -20.77
CA ILE A 81 -20.70 -13.37 -21.76
C ILE A 81 -20.19 -14.73 -22.27
N THR A 82 -20.44 -15.81 -21.51
CA THR A 82 -20.29 -17.22 -21.93
C THR A 82 -21.59 -17.77 -22.47
#